data_AF-A0A378VU66-F1
#
_entry.id   AF-A0A378VU66-F1
#
_cell.length_a   1.000
_cell.length_b   1.000
_cell.length_c   1.000
_cell.angle_alpha   90.00
_cell.angle_beta   90.00
_cell.angle_gamma   90.00
#
_symmetry.space_group_name_H-M   'P 1'
#
loop_
_entity.id
_entity.type
_entity.pdbx_description
1 polymer ?
#
loop_
_entity_poly.entity_id
_entity_poly.type
_entity_poly.pdbx_seq_one_letter_code
_entity_poly.pdbx_strand_id
1 'polypeptide(L)'
;MEYKGLIWAGVVFVALSALLAWSIVPADGILRHPETGLVAGSPFLKSIVVFIFLLFALPGIVYGRITRSLRGEREVVNAMAESMSTLGLYLVIIFFAAQFVAFFNWTNIGQYIAVKGAVFLKEVGLAGSVLFIGFILICAFINLMIGSASAQWAVTAPILSLC
;
A
#
# COMPACT_ATOMS: atom_id res chain seq x y z
N MET A 1 -19.22 27.21 -8.55
CA MET A 1 -18.03 27.30 -7.66
C MET A 1 -17.12 26.08 -7.78
N GLU A 2 -17.66 24.94 -8.17
CA GLU A 2 -16.93 23.67 -8.37
C GLU A 2 -15.86 23.76 -9.46
N TYR A 3 -16.13 24.44 -10.58
CA TYR A 3 -15.13 24.65 -11.64
C TYR A 3 -13.87 25.39 -11.15
N LYS A 4 -14.06 26.44 -10.33
CA LYS A 4 -12.93 27.16 -9.71
C LYS A 4 -12.21 26.28 -8.69
N GLY A 5 -12.95 25.52 -7.87
CA GLY A 5 -12.37 24.57 -6.92
C GLY A 5 -11.48 23.54 -7.61
N LEU A 6 -11.95 22.97 -8.73
CA LEU A 6 -11.22 21.96 -9.50
C LEU A 6 -9.95 22.52 -10.13
N ILE A 7 -9.99 23.74 -10.68
CA ILE A 7 -8.80 24.40 -11.24
C ILE A 7 -7.74 24.61 -10.18
N TRP A 8 -8.10 25.16 -9.03
CA TRP A 8 -7.14 25.43 -7.95
C TRP A 8 -6.60 24.14 -7.31
N ALA A 9 -7.43 23.11 -7.16
CA ALA A 9 -6.98 21.79 -6.74
C ALA A 9 -6.01 21.17 -7.75
N GLY A 10 -6.30 21.30 -9.05
CA GLY A 10 -5.42 20.86 -10.13
C GLY A 10 -4.08 21.60 -10.14
N VAL A 11 -4.09 22.92 -9.92
CA VAL A 11 -2.85 23.72 -9.79
C VAL A 11 -2.00 23.24 -8.61
N VAL A 12 -2.62 22.98 -7.46
CA VAL A 12 -1.90 22.47 -6.27
C VAL A 12 -1.37 21.06 -6.52
N PHE A 13 -2.12 20.19 -7.18
CA PHE A 13 -1.68 18.85 -7.55
C PHE A 13 -0.47 18.89 -8.50
N VAL A 14 -0.52 19.74 -9.53
CA VAL A 14 0.59 19.91 -10.48
C VAL A 14 1.80 20.54 -9.78
N ALA A 15 1.61 21.53 -8.91
CA ALA A 15 2.69 22.15 -8.15
C ALA A 15 3.39 21.15 -7.21
N LEU A 16 2.62 20.31 -6.49
CA LEU A 16 3.18 19.25 -5.64
C LEU A 16 3.88 18.18 -6.46
N SER A 17 3.31 17.77 -7.59
CA SER A 17 3.95 16.81 -8.49
C SER A 17 5.24 17.36 -9.07
N ALA A 18 5.29 18.65 -9.41
CA ALA A 18 6.49 19.34 -9.87
C ALA A 18 7.55 19.45 -8.77
N LEU A 19 7.16 19.72 -7.52
CA LEU A 19 8.07 19.72 -6.37
C LEU A 19 8.66 18.33 -6.10
N LEU A 20 7.84 17.28 -6.19
CA LEU A 20 8.31 15.90 -6.06
C LEU A 20 9.22 15.49 -7.22
N ALA A 21 8.88 15.88 -8.45
CA ALA A 21 9.72 15.69 -9.63
C ALA A 21 11.06 16.43 -9.47
N TRP A 22 11.04 17.68 -9.00
CA TRP A 22 12.25 18.45 -8.72
C TRP A 22 13.13 17.78 -7.66
N SER A 23 12.54 17.09 -6.69
CA SER A 23 13.31 16.40 -5.65
C SER A 23 14.00 15.11 -6.13
N ILE A 24 13.60 14.57 -7.30
CA ILE A 24 14.10 13.28 -7.81
C ILE A 24 14.76 13.32 -9.19
N VAL A 25 14.42 14.28 -10.04
CA VAL A 25 14.98 14.43 -11.40
C VAL A 25 16.45 14.88 -11.40
N PRO A 26 16.89 15.89 -10.60
CA PRO A 26 18.29 16.28 -10.59
C PRO A 26 19.17 15.17 -10.00
N ALA A 27 20.41 15.09 -10.48
CA ALA A 27 21.40 14.14 -10.01
C ALA A 27 21.72 14.31 -8.51
N ASP A 28 21.66 15.55 -8.01
CA ASP A 28 21.76 15.95 -6.60
C ASP A 28 20.41 15.96 -5.85
N GLY A 29 19.41 15.22 -6.34
CA GLY A 29 18.11 15.14 -5.69
C GLY A 29 18.22 14.60 -4.25
N ILE A 30 17.74 15.39 -3.28
CA ILE A 30 17.80 15.09 -1.82
C ILE A 30 17.16 13.72 -1.49
N LEU A 31 16.22 13.25 -2.32
CA LEU A 31 15.50 11.98 -2.11
C LEU A 31 16.07 10.79 -2.91
N ARG A 32 17.19 10.95 -3.62
CA ARG A 32 17.92 9.83 -4.26
C ARG A 32 18.77 9.06 -3.25
N HIS A 33 19.24 7.87 -3.63
CA HIS A 33 20.08 7.08 -2.75
C HIS A 33 21.39 7.84 -2.44
N PRO A 34 21.72 8.10 -1.16
CA PRO A 34 22.80 9.02 -0.78
C PRO A 34 24.20 8.57 -1.24
N GLU A 35 24.39 7.27 -1.46
CA GLU A 35 25.69 6.72 -1.88
C GLU A 35 25.78 6.34 -3.37
N THR A 36 24.65 6.03 -4.02
CA THR A 36 24.66 5.46 -5.39
C THR A 36 23.99 6.38 -6.41
N GLY A 37 23.27 7.42 -5.99
CA GLY A 37 22.53 8.32 -6.88
C GLY A 37 21.38 7.65 -7.64
N LEU A 38 21.09 6.38 -7.35
CA LEU A 38 20.04 5.60 -7.98
C LEU A 38 18.67 5.94 -7.39
N VAL A 39 17.63 5.79 -8.21
CA VAL A 39 16.23 5.93 -7.81
C VAL A 39 15.74 4.65 -7.10
N ALA A 40 16.23 3.48 -7.51
CA ALA A 40 15.92 2.21 -6.86
C ALA A 40 16.55 2.15 -5.46
N GLY A 41 15.75 1.79 -4.44
CA GLY A 41 16.18 1.75 -3.04
C GLY A 41 16.31 3.12 -2.36
N SER A 42 15.99 4.21 -3.06
CA SER A 42 16.09 5.57 -2.54
C SER A 42 15.04 5.86 -1.45
N PRO A 43 15.28 6.87 -0.57
CA PRO A 43 14.29 7.36 0.39
C PRO A 43 12.93 7.68 -0.25
N PHE A 44 12.93 8.10 -1.53
CA PHE A 44 11.70 8.36 -2.26
C PHE A 44 10.76 7.15 -2.34
N LEU A 45 11.26 5.98 -2.73
CA LEU A 45 10.44 4.78 -2.87
C LEU A 45 9.97 4.24 -1.51
N LYS A 46 10.78 4.42 -0.46
CA LYS A 46 10.39 4.06 0.91
C LYS A 46 9.27 4.96 1.46
N SER A 47 9.27 6.23 1.07
CA SER A 47 8.28 7.23 1.51
C SER A 47 7.15 7.47 0.50
N ILE A 48 7.03 6.65 -0.55
CA ILE A 48 6.03 6.86 -1.62
C ILE A 48 4.59 6.92 -1.11
N VAL A 49 4.26 6.13 -0.08
CA VAL A 49 2.94 6.12 0.55
C VAL A 49 2.61 7.49 1.17
N VAL A 50 3.60 8.14 1.79
CA VAL A 50 3.43 9.48 2.37
C VAL A 50 3.24 10.54 1.28
N PHE A 51 3.95 10.41 0.16
CA PHE A 51 3.78 11.33 -0.97
C PHE A 51 2.41 11.18 -1.63
N ILE A 52 1.91 9.95 -1.79
CA ILE A 52 0.55 9.70 -2.26
C ILE A 52 -0.45 10.36 -1.30
N PHE A 53 -0.28 10.18 0.03
CA PHE A 53 -1.10 10.87 1.02
C PHE A 53 -1.09 12.39 0.83
N LEU A 54 0.07 13.02 0.69
CA LEU A 54 0.17 14.47 0.48
C LEU A 54 -0.46 14.93 -0.84
N LEU A 55 -0.25 14.18 -1.92
CA LEU A 55 -0.80 14.46 -3.25
C LEU A 55 -2.33 14.37 -3.30
N PHE A 56 -2.95 13.56 -2.44
CA PHE A 56 -4.41 13.50 -2.34
C PHE A 56 -4.98 14.43 -1.26
N ALA A 57 -4.31 14.55 -0.11
CA ALA A 57 -4.77 15.34 1.01
C ALA A 57 -4.75 16.84 0.71
N LEU A 58 -3.63 17.38 0.20
CA LEU A 58 -3.48 18.83 0.00
C LEU A 58 -4.44 19.39 -1.07
N PRO A 59 -4.54 18.82 -2.28
CA PRO A 59 -5.54 19.24 -3.26
C PRO A 59 -6.98 19.02 -2.78
N GLY A 60 -7.24 17.92 -2.05
CA GLY A 60 -8.57 17.65 -1.48
C GLY A 60 -9.01 18.71 -0.48
N ILE A 61 -8.11 19.16 0.40
CA ILE A 61 -8.36 20.25 1.35
C ILE A 61 -8.58 21.57 0.61
N VAL A 62 -7.75 21.90 -0.39
CA VAL A 62 -7.88 23.13 -1.18
C VAL A 62 -9.20 23.15 -1.95
N TYR A 63 -9.57 22.03 -2.58
CA TYR A 63 -10.85 21.87 -3.26
C TYR A 63 -12.01 22.13 -2.29
N GLY A 64 -12.03 21.46 -1.14
CA GLY A 64 -13.10 21.60 -0.16
C GLY A 64 -13.17 22.98 0.47
N ARG A 65 -12.03 23.67 0.62
CA ARG A 65 -11.99 25.06 1.09
C ARG A 65 -12.67 26.01 0.09
N ILE A 66 -12.40 25.84 -1.20
CA ILE A 66 -12.90 26.71 -2.27
C ILE A 66 -14.38 26.46 -2.57
N THR A 67 -14.83 25.21 -2.53
CA THR A 67 -16.26 24.87 -2.68
C THR A 67 -17.07 25.14 -1.41
N ARG A 68 -16.42 25.55 -0.31
CA ARG A 68 -17.01 25.75 1.02
C ARG A 68 -17.63 24.50 1.64
N SER A 69 -17.21 23.31 1.19
CA SER A 69 -17.52 22.05 1.87
C SER A 69 -16.69 21.84 3.13
N LEU A 70 -15.48 22.43 3.17
CA LEU A 70 -14.58 22.45 4.33
C LEU A 70 -14.32 23.91 4.76
N ARG A 71 -15.12 24.38 5.71
CA ARG A 71 -15.15 25.73 6.29
C ARG A 71 -14.15 25.94 7.41
N GLY A 72 -13.62 24.88 8.02
CA GLY A 72 -12.62 25.00 9.08
C GLY A 72 -11.76 23.75 9.26
N GLU A 73 -10.69 23.90 10.04
CA GLU A 73 -9.73 22.82 10.36
C GLU A 73 -10.41 21.64 11.06
N ARG A 74 -11.41 21.93 11.91
CA ARG A 74 -12.22 20.89 12.59
C ARG A 74 -12.94 19.98 11.61
N GLU A 75 -13.43 20.51 10.49
CA GLU A 75 -14.14 19.71 9.49
C GLU A 75 -13.17 18.81 8.73
N VAL A 76 -11.93 19.26 8.50
CA VAL A 76 -10.87 18.41 7.94
C VAL A 76 -10.56 17.24 8.88
N VAL A 77 -10.37 17.52 10.17
CA VAL A 77 -10.09 16.48 11.17
C VAL A 77 -11.27 15.51 11.32
N ASN A 78 -12.51 16.01 11.31
CA ASN A 78 -13.70 15.16 11.37
C ASN A 78 -13.82 14.25 10.14
N ALA A 79 -13.55 14.75 8.94
CA ALA A 79 -13.56 13.94 7.72
C ALA A 79 -12.48 12.85 7.74
N MET A 80 -11.30 13.15 8.31
CA MET A 80 -10.25 12.14 8.54
C MET A 80 -10.71 11.08 9.55
N ALA A 81 -11.34 11.50 10.65
CA ALA A 81 -11.85 10.58 11.67
C ALA A 81 -12.96 9.67 11.14
N GLU A 82 -13.87 10.20 10.32
CA GLU A 82 -14.92 9.42 9.65
C GLU A 82 -14.31 8.37 8.70
N SER A 83 -13.29 8.75 7.93
CA SER A 83 -12.57 7.81 7.07
C SER A 83 -11.90 6.69 7.89
N MET A 84 -11.32 7.01 9.05
CA MET A 84 -10.73 6.00 9.95
C MET A 84 -11.78 5.09 10.61
N SER A 85 -12.97 5.61 10.92
CA SER A 85 -14.08 4.84 11.49
C SER A 85 -14.49 3.67 10.58
N THR A 86 -14.53 3.90 9.26
CA THR A 86 -14.88 2.84 8.28
C THR A 86 -13.87 1.69 8.23
N LEU A 87 -12.63 1.92 8.71
CA LEU A 87 -11.57 0.91 8.80
C LEU A 87 -11.57 0.16 10.15
N GLY A 88 -12.51 0.43 11.05
CA GLY A 88 -12.54 -0.18 12.38
C GLY A 88 -12.55 -1.72 12.36
N LEU A 89 -13.41 -2.34 11.54
CA LEU A 89 -13.44 -3.80 11.37
C LEU A 89 -12.13 -4.33 10.79
N TYR A 90 -11.55 -3.61 9.83
CA TYR A 90 -10.28 -3.98 9.21
C TYR A 90 -9.12 -3.98 10.21
N LEU A 91 -9.08 -3.01 11.12
CA LEU A 91 -8.07 -2.95 12.18
C LEU A 91 -8.15 -4.14 13.13
N VAL A 92 -9.36 -4.60 13.48
CA VAL A 92 -9.54 -5.79 14.32
C VAL A 92 -9.00 -7.04 13.62
N ILE A 93 -9.33 -7.24 12.34
CA ILE A 93 -8.85 -8.39 11.57
C ILE A 93 -7.32 -8.36 11.44
N ILE A 94 -6.74 -7.20 11.09
CA ILE A 94 -5.29 -7.03 11.00
C ILE A 94 -4.61 -7.29 12.33
N PHE A 95 -5.20 -6.85 13.45
CA PHE A 95 -4.63 -7.09 14.76
C PHE A 95 -4.43 -8.59 15.01
N PHE A 96 -5.48 -9.40 14.82
CA PHE A 96 -5.37 -10.86 14.96
C PHE A 96 -4.46 -11.50 13.93
N ALA A 97 -4.50 -11.04 12.67
CA ALA A 97 -3.60 -11.52 11.63
C ALA A 97 -2.13 -11.24 11.96
N ALA A 98 -1.81 -10.04 12.46
CA ALA A 98 -0.45 -9.68 12.87
C ALA A 98 0.03 -10.53 14.05
N GLN A 99 -0.84 -10.82 15.03
CA GLN A 99 -0.51 -11.74 16.12
C GLN A 99 -0.27 -13.16 15.59
N PHE A 100 -1.12 -13.66 14.70
CA PHE A 100 -0.94 -14.97 14.06
C PHE A 100 0.41 -15.03 13.32
N VAL A 101 0.73 -14.04 12.50
CA VAL A 101 2.01 -13.94 11.78
C VAL A 101 3.18 -13.92 12.76
N ALA A 102 3.09 -13.16 13.85
CA ALA A 102 4.13 -13.08 14.86
C ALA A 102 4.37 -14.43 15.55
N PHE A 103 3.32 -15.14 15.97
CA PHE A 103 3.43 -16.49 16.54
C PHE A 103 3.94 -17.51 15.53
N PHE A 104 3.51 -17.41 14.28
CA PHE A 104 3.93 -18.31 13.19
C PHE A 104 5.42 -18.16 12.87
N ASN A 105 5.94 -16.93 12.96
CA ASN A 105 7.36 -16.64 12.79
C ASN A 105 8.17 -17.03 14.03
N TRP A 106 7.66 -16.74 15.24
CA TRP A 106 8.32 -17.10 16.49
C TRP A 106 8.48 -18.62 16.68
N THR A 107 7.49 -19.40 16.26
CA THR A 107 7.53 -20.87 16.32
C THR A 107 8.34 -21.52 15.19
N ASN A 108 8.87 -20.73 14.25
CA ASN A 108 9.56 -21.19 13.03
C ASN A 108 8.72 -22.13 12.12
N ILE A 109 7.43 -22.28 12.38
CA ILE A 109 6.52 -23.12 11.58
C ILE A 109 6.43 -22.57 10.15
N GLY A 110 6.44 -21.25 9.98
CA GLY A 110 6.44 -20.63 8.66
C GLY A 110 7.65 -21.00 7.81
N GLN A 111 8.84 -20.94 8.39
CA GLN A 111 10.07 -21.33 7.70
C GLN A 111 10.08 -22.84 7.38
N TYR A 112 9.58 -23.67 8.31
CA TYR A 112 9.49 -25.11 8.09
C TYR A 112 8.55 -25.46 6.93
N ILE A 113 7.35 -24.86 6.90
CA ILE A 113 6.36 -25.06 5.83
C ILE A 113 6.91 -24.56 4.49
N ALA A 114 7.60 -23.42 4.48
CA ALA A 114 8.22 -22.89 3.27
C ALA A 114 9.27 -23.82 2.67
N VAL A 115 10.21 -24.32 3.48
CA VAL A 115 11.26 -25.23 2.99
C VAL A 115 10.64 -26.53 2.48
N LYS A 116 9.69 -27.11 3.22
CA LYS A 116 9.00 -28.34 2.80
C LYS A 116 8.13 -28.14 1.55
N GLY A 117 7.43 -27.01 1.45
CA GLY A 117 6.66 -26.61 0.28
C GLY A 117 7.57 -26.44 -0.95
N ALA A 118 8.67 -25.70 -0.81
CA ALA A 118 9.62 -25.49 -1.89
C ALA A 118 10.20 -26.81 -2.43
N VAL A 119 10.52 -27.76 -1.55
CA VAL A 119 10.99 -29.09 -1.96
C VAL A 119 9.88 -29.87 -2.69
N PHE A 120 8.66 -29.89 -2.16
CA PHE A 120 7.52 -30.56 -2.81
C PHE A 120 7.24 -30.00 -4.21
N LEU A 121 7.26 -28.67 -4.36
CA LEU A 121 7.05 -28.01 -5.65
C LEU A 121 8.17 -28.32 -6.65
N LYS A 122 9.42 -28.43 -6.18
CA LYS A 122 10.57 -28.82 -7.01
C LYS A 122 10.50 -30.29 -7.44
N GLU A 123 10.07 -31.19 -6.56
CA GLU A 123 9.94 -32.63 -6.86
C GLU A 123 8.87 -32.91 -7.92
N VAL A 124 7.78 -32.15 -7.94
CA VAL A 124 6.74 -32.24 -8.98
C VAL A 124 7.22 -31.67 -10.33
N GLY A 125 8.37 -30.99 -10.37
CA GLY A 125 9.00 -30.52 -11.60
C GLY A 125 8.24 -29.39 -12.30
N LEU A 126 7.45 -28.60 -11.57
CA LEU A 126 6.72 -27.48 -12.17
C LEU A 126 7.70 -26.40 -12.65
N ALA A 127 7.68 -26.13 -13.95
CA ALA A 127 8.29 -24.93 -14.49
C ALA A 127 7.67 -23.69 -13.84
N GLY A 128 8.47 -22.62 -13.63
CA GLY A 128 8.02 -21.42 -12.92
C GLY A 128 6.74 -20.81 -13.50
N SER A 129 6.52 -20.91 -14.81
CA SER A 129 5.28 -20.46 -15.47
C SER A 129 4.03 -21.25 -15.03
N VAL A 130 4.12 -22.57 -14.93
CA VAL A 130 3.00 -23.43 -14.52
C VAL A 130 2.69 -23.22 -13.03
N LEU A 131 3.72 -22.99 -12.21
CA LEU A 131 3.57 -22.67 -10.80
C LEU A 131 2.77 -21.37 -10.58
N PHE A 132 3.08 -20.30 -11.33
CA PHE A 132 2.32 -19.05 -11.24
C PHE A 132 0.85 -19.20 -11.65
N ILE A 133 0.57 -20.04 -12.66
CA ILE A 133 -0.82 -20.32 -13.08
C ILE A 133 -1.58 -21.05 -11.95
N GLY A 134 -0.97 -22.06 -11.33
CA GLY A 134 -1.56 -22.76 -10.19
C GLY A 134 -1.82 -21.83 -8.99
N PHE A 135 -0.87 -20.93 -8.70
CA PHE A 135 -1.02 -19.91 -7.66
C PHE A 135 -2.22 -18.99 -7.94
N ILE A 136 -2.34 -18.47 -9.17
CA ILE A 136 -3.47 -17.61 -9.58
C ILE A 136 -4.81 -18.33 -9.40
N LEU A 137 -4.90 -19.62 -9.77
CA LEU A 137 -6.13 -20.40 -9.63
C LEU A 137 -6.53 -20.61 -8.16
N ILE A 138 -5.57 -20.90 -7.28
CA ILE A 138 -5.82 -21.02 -5.83
C ILE A 138 -6.30 -19.68 -5.27
N CYS A 139 -5.64 -18.57 -5.63
CA CYS A 139 -6.08 -17.25 -5.20
C CYS A 139 -7.48 -16.89 -5.71
N ALA A 140 -7.81 -17.25 -6.96
CA ALA A 140 -9.13 -17.04 -7.54
C ALA A 140 -10.22 -17.86 -6.82
N PHE A 141 -9.93 -19.11 -6.45
CA PHE A 141 -10.84 -19.95 -5.69
C PHE A 141 -11.09 -19.40 -4.28
N ILE A 142 -10.03 -18.99 -3.58
CA ILE A 142 -10.15 -18.38 -2.24
C ILE A 142 -10.98 -17.08 -2.31
N ASN A 143 -10.83 -16.30 -3.38
CA ASN A 143 -11.59 -15.05 -3.57
C ASN A 143 -13.11 -15.29 -3.69
N LEU A 144 -13.54 -16.50 -4.08
CA LEU A 144 -14.98 -16.88 -4.05
C LEU A 144 -15.48 -17.17 -2.63
N MET A 145 -14.58 -17.56 -1.70
CA MET A 145 -14.92 -17.82 -0.30
C MET A 145 -14.79 -16.58 0.58
N ILE A 146 -13.82 -15.70 0.29
CA ILE A 146 -13.51 -14.49 1.06
C ILE A 146 -13.66 -13.29 0.13
N GLY A 147 -14.74 -12.53 0.29
CA GLY A 147 -15.02 -11.36 -0.56
C GLY A 147 -14.13 -10.13 -0.32
N SER A 148 -13.27 -10.12 0.70
CA SER A 148 -12.37 -9.01 1.02
C SER A 148 -10.94 -9.31 0.61
N ALA A 149 -10.46 -8.62 -0.44
CA ALA A 149 -9.11 -8.79 -0.97
C ALA A 149 -8.01 -8.57 0.08
N SER A 150 -8.16 -7.56 0.95
CA SER A 150 -7.18 -7.27 2.00
C SER A 150 -7.17 -8.34 3.10
N ALA A 151 -8.33 -8.93 3.42
CA ALA A 151 -8.42 -10.04 4.38
C ALA A 151 -7.84 -11.34 3.80
N GLN A 152 -8.10 -11.63 2.53
CA GLN A 152 -7.48 -12.76 1.82
C GLN A 152 -5.96 -12.64 1.81
N TRP A 153 -5.43 -11.45 1.51
CA TRP A 153 -3.99 -11.23 1.47
C TRP A 153 -3.35 -11.36 2.85
N ALA A 154 -3.97 -10.85 3.91
CA ALA A 154 -3.46 -10.95 5.28
C ALA A 154 -3.27 -12.41 5.75
N VAL A 155 -4.12 -13.33 5.27
CA VAL A 155 -4.03 -14.76 5.62
C VAL A 155 -3.05 -15.52 4.71
N THR A 156 -3.02 -15.21 3.42
CA THR A 156 -2.22 -15.95 2.43
C THR A 156 -0.76 -15.50 2.35
N ALA A 157 -0.48 -14.21 2.59
CA ALA A 157 0.87 -13.65 2.55
C ALA A 157 1.89 -14.36 3.46
N PRO A 158 1.63 -14.66 4.74
CA PRO A 158 2.63 -15.34 5.58
C PRO A 158 2.91 -16.78 5.18
N ILE A 159 1.99 -17.44 4.48
CA ILE A 159 2.15 -18.84 4.07
C ILE A 159 2.87 -18.94 2.73
N LEU A 160 2.57 -18.02 1.80
CA LEU A 160 3.03 -18.09 0.41
C LEU A 160 4.26 -17.25 0.14
N SER A 161 4.44 -16.10 0.81
CA SER A 161 5.61 -15.22 0.61
C SER A 161 6.89 -15.73 1.29
N LEU A 162 6.80 -16.79 2.10
CA LEU A 162 7.94 -17.40 2.77
C LEU A 162 8.61 -18.50 1.95
N CYS A 163 7.99 -18.98 0.86
CA CYS A 163 8.48 -20.02 -0.06
C CYS A 163 9.26 -19.38 -1.22
#